data_AF-A0A847MP54-F1
#
_entry.id   AF-A0A847MP54-F1
#
_cell.length_a   1.000
_cell.length_b   1.000
_cell.length_c   1.000
_cell.angle_alpha   90.00
_cell.angle_beta   90.00
_cell.angle_gamma   90.00
#
_symmetry.space_group_name_H-M   'P 1'
#
loop_
_entity.id
_entity.type
_entity.pdbx_description
1 polymer ?
#
loop_
_entity_poly.entity_id
_entity_poly.type
_entity_poly.pdbx_seq_one_letter_code
_entity_poly.pdbx_strand_id
1 'polypeptide(L)'
;KLLENKRDIPVRLWVAPPTKMDQKQLTEEGHYGTLGVAGARIEQPGCSLCMGNQAQVREGATVMSTSTRNFPNRLGKNTNVYLGSAELAAICSRLGKIPTREEYLENMGIIDKNSDNIYRYMNFNEIQDFQEVADSVEL
;
A
#
# COMPACT_ATOMS: atom_id res chain seq x y z
N LYS A 1 -5.96 7.44 4.92
CA LYS A 1 -7.42 7.41 5.23
C LYS A 1 -7.79 6.27 6.19
N LEU A 2 -7.90 4.99 5.77
CA LEU A 2 -8.33 3.90 6.68
C LEU A 2 -7.48 3.71 7.95
N LEU A 3 -6.18 4.01 7.86
CA LEU A 3 -5.21 3.90 8.95
C LEU A 3 -4.90 5.24 9.64
N GLU A 4 -5.62 6.32 9.30
CA GLU A 4 -5.42 7.61 9.97
C GLU A 4 -5.72 7.48 11.46
N ASN A 5 -4.82 8.05 12.29
CA ASN A 5 -4.86 8.00 13.75
C ASN A 5 -4.83 6.59 14.36
N LYS A 6 -4.47 5.56 13.58
CA LYS A 6 -4.20 4.23 14.10
C LYS A 6 -2.75 4.12 14.54
N ARG A 7 -2.53 3.40 15.63
CA ARG A 7 -1.24 3.00 16.17
C ARG A 7 -1.29 1.52 16.47
N ASP A 8 -0.14 0.86 16.38
CA ASP A 8 0.03 -0.53 16.78
C ASP A 8 -1.01 -1.47 16.17
N ILE A 9 -1.17 -1.42 14.84
CA ILE A 9 -2.10 -2.31 14.14
C ILE A 9 -1.75 -3.79 14.43
N PRO A 10 -2.74 -4.69 14.47
CA PRO A 10 -2.55 -6.06 14.96
C PRO A 10 -1.75 -6.98 14.00
N VAL A 11 -1.22 -6.43 12.90
CA VAL A 11 -0.50 -7.18 11.87
C VAL A 11 0.82 -6.51 11.51
N ARG A 12 1.69 -7.25 10.83
CA ARG A 12 2.84 -6.65 10.15
C ARG A 12 2.43 -6.16 8.75
N LEU A 13 2.26 -4.86 8.60
CA LEU A 13 1.95 -4.23 7.31
C LEU A 13 3.24 -3.87 6.56
N TRP A 14 3.28 -4.21 5.27
CA TRP A 14 4.34 -3.81 4.34
C TRP A 14 3.74 -2.93 3.26
N VAL A 15 4.37 -1.78 2.99
CA VAL A 15 3.96 -0.85 1.94
C VAL A 15 5.15 -0.60 1.02
N ALA A 16 4.99 -0.91 -0.26
CA ALA A 16 6.01 -0.70 -1.28
C ALA A 16 5.40 0.14 -2.42
N PRO A 17 5.69 1.45 -2.52
CA PRO A 17 5.25 2.24 -3.68
C PRO A 17 5.91 1.69 -4.96
N PRO A 18 5.25 1.82 -6.13
CA PRO A 18 5.79 1.23 -7.35
C PRO A 18 6.95 2.04 -7.94
N THR A 19 6.97 3.37 -7.78
CA THR A 19 8.05 4.23 -8.28
C THR A 19 8.54 5.24 -7.24
N LYS A 20 9.70 5.87 -7.53
CA LYS A 20 10.22 6.99 -6.71
C LYS A 20 9.31 8.22 -6.76
N MET A 21 8.60 8.42 -7.87
CA MET A 21 7.67 9.54 -8.03
C MET A 21 6.47 9.36 -7.10
N ASP A 22 5.89 8.16 -7.05
CA ASP A 22 4.82 7.82 -6.09
C ASP A 22 5.29 8.00 -4.65
N GLN A 23 6.49 7.53 -4.32
CA GLN A 23 7.08 7.75 -3.00
C GLN A 23 7.18 9.24 -2.66
N LYS A 24 7.68 10.08 -3.58
CA LYS A 24 7.82 11.52 -3.37
C LYS A 24 6.45 12.15 -3.07
N GLN A 25 5.47 11.93 -3.96
CA GLN A 25 4.11 12.48 -3.80
C GLN A 25 3.47 12.03 -2.48
N LEU A 26 3.53 10.73 -2.15
CA LEU A 26 2.98 10.20 -0.90
C LEU A 26 3.68 10.75 0.35
N THR A 27 4.95 11.14 0.23
CA THR A 27 5.70 11.78 1.32
C THR A 27 5.25 13.22 1.50
N GLU A 28 5.16 13.99 0.42
CA GLU A 28 4.72 15.39 0.41
C GLU A 28 3.28 15.56 0.91
N GLU A 29 2.39 14.62 0.56
CA GLU A 29 1.01 14.57 1.05
C GLU A 29 0.88 14.06 2.51
N GLY A 30 1.99 13.67 3.15
CA GLY A 30 2.02 13.22 4.54
C GLY A 30 1.49 11.78 4.77
N HIS A 31 1.25 11.02 3.71
CA HIS A 31 0.78 9.64 3.80
C HIS A 31 1.80 8.71 4.45
N TYR A 32 3.11 8.96 4.24
CA TYR A 32 4.18 8.23 4.91
C TYR A 32 4.14 8.38 6.43
N GLY A 33 3.86 9.59 6.93
CA GLY A 33 3.70 9.83 8.37
C GLY A 33 2.53 9.04 8.94
N THR A 34 1.39 9.02 8.23
CA THR A 34 0.22 8.23 8.63
C THR A 34 0.53 6.74 8.71
N LEU A 35 1.18 6.18 7.68
CA LEU A 35 1.53 4.76 7.62
C LEU A 35 2.58 4.39 8.67
N GLY A 36 3.57 5.25 8.89
CA GLY A 36 4.59 5.06 9.92
C GLY A 36 4.01 5.04 11.34
N VAL A 37 3.10 5.98 11.65
CA VAL A 37 2.39 6.01 12.95
C VAL A 37 1.55 4.76 13.16
N ALA A 38 0.96 4.19 12.10
CA ALA A 38 0.24 2.93 12.17
C ALA A 38 1.14 1.70 12.40
N GLY A 39 2.46 1.84 12.27
CA GLY A 39 3.42 0.74 12.41
C GLY A 39 3.75 0.01 11.10
N ALA A 40 3.45 0.62 9.95
CA ALA A 40 3.76 0.04 8.65
C ALA A 40 5.27 0.06 8.37
N ARG A 41 5.79 -1.03 7.79
CA ARG A 41 7.13 -1.06 7.21
C ARG A 41 7.06 -0.57 5.77
N ILE A 42 7.71 0.56 5.50
CA ILE A 42 7.77 1.14 4.16
C ILE A 42 9.06 0.67 3.47
N GLU A 43 8.89 0.04 2.30
CA GLU A 43 9.97 -0.49 1.48
C GLU A 43 10.38 0.53 0.42
N GLN A 44 11.60 0.37 -0.11
CA GLN A 44 12.03 1.15 -1.26
C GLN A 44 11.19 0.81 -2.50
N PRO A 45 11.02 1.75 -3.45
CA PRO A 45 10.20 1.52 -4.63
C PRO A 45 10.69 0.34 -5.45
N GLY A 46 9.78 -0.57 -5.80
CA GLY A 46 10.07 -1.75 -6.59
C GLY A 46 9.24 -2.97 -6.21
N CYS A 47 9.66 -4.16 -6.68
CA CYS A 47 8.89 -5.40 -6.53
C CYS A 47 8.74 -5.88 -5.08
N SER A 48 9.68 -5.52 -4.18
CA SER A 48 9.63 -5.87 -2.76
C SER A 48 9.29 -7.38 -2.54
N LEU A 49 8.28 -7.69 -1.73
CA LEU A 49 7.88 -9.08 -1.43
C LEU A 49 7.24 -9.81 -2.61
N CYS A 50 6.79 -9.13 -3.67
CA CYS A 50 6.05 -9.74 -4.78
C CYS A 50 6.83 -10.88 -5.47
N MET A 51 8.16 -10.76 -5.51
CA MET A 51 9.02 -11.78 -6.08
C MET A 51 9.50 -12.84 -5.08
N GLY A 52 9.58 -12.49 -3.79
CA GLY A 52 10.08 -13.38 -2.73
C GLY A 52 11.56 -13.74 -2.83
N ASN A 53 12.34 -13.01 -3.65
CA ASN A 53 13.78 -13.26 -3.86
C ASN A 53 14.68 -12.47 -2.91
N GLN A 54 14.13 -11.54 -2.13
CA GLN A 54 14.86 -10.72 -1.16
C GLN A 54 14.15 -10.78 0.19
N ALA A 55 13.29 -9.81 0.48
CA ALA A 55 12.43 -9.83 1.65
C ALA A 55 11.39 -10.94 1.53
N GLN A 56 11.18 -11.67 2.62
CA GLN A 56 10.16 -12.69 2.75
C GLN A 56 9.34 -12.46 4.02
N VAL A 57 8.08 -12.87 4.00
CA VAL A 57 7.26 -12.91 5.21
C VAL A 57 7.75 -14.02 6.15
N ARG A 58 7.29 -13.99 7.40
CA ARG A 58 7.58 -15.04 8.38
C ARG A 58 7.08 -16.40 7.87
N GLU A 59 7.86 -17.46 8.09
CA GLU A 59 7.44 -18.82 7.78
C GLU A 59 6.10 -19.16 8.44
N GLY A 60 5.20 -19.81 7.70
CA GLY A 60 3.87 -20.18 8.20
C GLY A 60 2.85 -19.03 8.23
N ALA A 61 3.22 -17.81 7.83
CA ALA A 61 2.31 -16.67 7.92
C ALA A 61 1.13 -16.77 6.94
N THR A 62 -0.02 -16.26 7.38
CA THR A 62 -1.17 -15.95 6.52
C THR A 62 -1.06 -14.51 6.06
N VAL A 63 -1.13 -14.28 4.75
CA VAL A 63 -0.88 -12.97 4.12
C VAL A 63 -2.05 -12.57 3.24
N MET A 64 -2.53 -11.34 3.39
CA MET A 64 -3.36 -10.65 2.40
C MET A 64 -2.46 -9.77 1.53
N SER A 65 -2.40 -10.03 0.23
CA SER A 65 -1.47 -9.38 -0.70
C SER A 65 -2.18 -8.76 -1.90
N THR A 66 -1.70 -7.59 -2.32
CA THR A 66 -2.08 -6.93 -3.58
C THR A 66 -1.15 -7.30 -4.75
N SER A 67 -0.23 -8.25 -4.54
CA SER A 67 0.64 -8.79 -5.58
C SER A 67 -0.13 -9.59 -6.64
N THR A 68 0.55 -10.04 -7.68
CA THR A 68 -0.09 -10.77 -8.79
C THR A 68 -0.17 -12.29 -8.60
N ARG A 69 0.56 -12.89 -7.65
CA ARG A 69 0.74 -14.36 -7.54
C ARG A 69 0.80 -14.83 -6.09
N ASN A 70 0.17 -15.96 -5.80
CA ASN A 70 0.11 -16.58 -4.47
C ASN A 70 0.52 -18.08 -4.46
N PHE A 71 1.36 -18.51 -5.42
CA PHE A 71 1.83 -19.90 -5.46
C PHE A 71 2.58 -20.30 -4.17
N PRO A 72 2.61 -21.61 -3.83
CA PRO A 72 3.32 -22.09 -2.65
C PRO A 72 4.77 -21.58 -2.59
N ASN A 73 5.20 -21.15 -1.41
CA ASN A 73 6.53 -20.59 -1.13
C ASN A 73 6.87 -19.28 -1.87
N ARG A 74 5.90 -18.58 -2.46
CA ARG A 74 6.17 -17.38 -3.24
C ARG A 74 6.55 -16.16 -2.40
N LEU A 75 5.80 -15.84 -1.35
CA LEU A 75 6.08 -14.67 -0.48
C LEU A 75 6.95 -15.04 0.74
N GLY A 76 7.06 -16.33 1.02
CA GLY A 76 7.82 -16.90 2.14
C GLY A 76 7.54 -18.38 2.27
N LYS A 77 8.34 -19.08 3.07
CA LYS A 77 8.21 -20.53 3.24
C LYS A 77 6.93 -20.91 3.99
N ASN A 78 6.23 -21.96 3.51
CA ASN A 78 5.03 -22.50 4.16
C ASN A 78 3.92 -21.45 4.41
N THR A 79 3.83 -20.41 3.58
CA THR A 79 2.87 -19.31 3.76
C THR A 79 1.55 -19.58 3.05
N ASN A 80 0.45 -19.07 3.63
CA ASN A 80 -0.87 -19.05 3.00
C ASN A 80 -1.17 -17.63 2.51
N VAL A 81 -1.27 -17.43 1.19
CA VAL A 81 -1.39 -16.10 0.60
C VAL A 81 -2.73 -15.94 -0.13
N TYR A 82 -3.48 -14.92 0.26
CA TYR A 82 -4.73 -14.48 -0.36
C TYR A 82 -4.48 -13.23 -1.19
N LEU A 83 -5.05 -13.18 -2.39
CA LEU A 83 -4.98 -12.01 -3.26
C LEU A 83 -6.25 -11.17 -3.14
N GLY A 84 -6.11 -9.86 -3.18
CA GLY A 84 -7.24 -8.94 -3.28
C GLY A 84 -6.82 -7.49 -3.36
N SER A 85 -7.77 -6.58 -3.22
CA SER A 85 -7.55 -5.15 -3.45
C SER A 85 -6.78 -4.46 -2.32
N ALA A 86 -6.28 -3.25 -2.58
CA ALA A 86 -5.58 -2.43 -1.60
C ALA A 86 -6.51 -1.99 -0.46
N GLU A 87 -7.77 -1.70 -0.77
CA GLU A 87 -8.81 -1.37 0.20
C GLU A 87 -9.05 -2.55 1.15
N LEU A 88 -9.26 -3.75 0.61
CA LEU A 88 -9.44 -4.95 1.42
C LEU A 88 -8.19 -5.25 2.26
N ALA A 89 -6.99 -5.14 1.69
CA ALA A 89 -5.75 -5.34 2.44
C ALA A 89 -5.57 -4.32 3.58
N ALA A 90 -5.96 -3.07 3.38
CA ALA A 90 -5.95 -2.03 4.41
C ALA A 90 -6.99 -2.28 5.51
N ILE A 91 -8.16 -2.82 5.16
CA ILE A 91 -9.18 -3.25 6.14
C ILE A 91 -8.66 -4.46 6.93
N CYS A 92 -8.07 -5.46 6.26
CA CYS A 92 -7.46 -6.62 6.91
C CYS A 92 -6.36 -6.20 7.88
N SER A 93 -5.51 -5.23 7.52
CA SER A 93 -4.43 -4.76 8.39
C SER A 93 -4.95 -4.03 9.62
N ARG A 94 -6.06 -3.30 9.48
CA ARG A 94 -6.75 -2.65 10.59
C ARG A 94 -7.42 -3.65 11.54
N LEU A 95 -8.02 -4.72 11.03
CA LEU A 95 -8.81 -5.67 11.81
C LEU A 95 -8.02 -6.90 12.30
N GLY A 96 -6.90 -7.23 11.66
CA GLY A 96 -6.12 -8.43 11.98
C GLY A 96 -6.68 -9.74 11.41
N LYS A 97 -7.74 -9.66 10.59
CA LYS A 97 -8.41 -10.81 9.96
C LYS A 97 -9.02 -10.40 8.61
N ILE A 98 -9.38 -11.38 7.80
CA ILE A 98 -10.23 -11.14 6.62
C ILE A 98 -11.64 -10.77 7.16
N PRO A 99 -12.20 -9.61 6.78
CA PRO A 99 -13.49 -9.13 7.29
C PRO A 99 -14.68 -9.96 6.78
N THR A 100 -15.81 -9.87 7.47
CA THR A 100 -17.10 -10.22 6.87
C THR A 100 -17.52 -9.20 5.82
N ARG A 101 -18.57 -9.50 5.05
CA ARG A 101 -19.11 -8.56 4.06
C ARG A 101 -19.58 -7.27 4.72
N GLU A 102 -20.24 -7.36 5.87
CA GLU A 102 -20.76 -6.23 6.62
C GLU A 102 -19.62 -5.34 7.14
N GLU A 103 -18.61 -5.95 7.78
CA GLU A 103 -17.40 -5.25 8.24
C GLU A 103 -16.68 -4.55 7.07
N TYR A 104 -16.60 -5.20 5.90
CA TYR A 104 -16.01 -4.62 4.70
C TYR A 104 -16.76 -3.37 4.24
N LEU A 105 -18.09 -3.48 4.06
CA LEU A 105 -18.91 -2.36 3.57
C LEU A 105 -18.90 -1.17 4.54
N GLU A 106 -18.88 -1.43 5.85
CA GLU A 106 -18.77 -0.36 6.86
C GLU A 106 -17.44 0.41 6.71
N ASN A 107 -16.32 -0.29 6.55
CA ASN A 107 -15.01 0.35 6.40
C ASN A 107 -14.87 1.05 5.04
N MET A 108 -15.47 0.52 3.97
CA MET A 108 -15.52 1.18 2.66
C MET A 108 -16.22 2.53 2.72
N GLY A 109 -17.21 2.71 3.58
CA GLY A 109 -17.86 4.00 3.80
C GLY A 109 -16.92 5.13 4.26
N ILE A 110 -15.72 4.81 4.78
CA ILE A 110 -14.67 5.80 5.08
C ILE A 110 -13.96 6.25 3.80
N ILE A 111 -13.71 5.32 2.88
CA ILE A 111 -13.08 5.56 1.58
C ILE A 111 -14.04 6.35 0.70
N ASP A 112 -15.30 5.91 0.60
CA ASP A 112 -16.31 6.51 -0.27
C ASP A 112 -16.54 8.00 0.04
N LYS A 113 -16.49 8.40 1.32
CA LYS A 113 -16.60 9.80 1.73
C LYS A 113 -15.45 10.70 1.25
N ASN A 114 -14.36 10.10 0.78
CA ASN A 114 -13.15 10.80 0.35
C ASN A 114 -12.71 10.37 -1.07
N SER A 115 -13.57 9.69 -1.83
CA SER A 115 -13.23 9.08 -3.13
C SER A 115 -12.52 10.06 -4.07
N ASP A 116 -13.04 11.28 -4.16
CA ASP A 116 -12.59 12.30 -5.11
C ASP A 116 -11.16 12.77 -4.81
N ASN A 117 -10.72 12.64 -3.55
CA ASN A 117 -9.37 12.99 -3.13
C ASN A 117 -8.42 11.78 -3.12
N ILE A 118 -8.97 10.57 -2.95
CA ILE A 118 -8.19 9.33 -2.88
C ILE A 118 -7.73 8.88 -4.27
N TYR A 119 -8.64 8.87 -5.26
CA TYR A 119 -8.39 8.28 -6.57
C TYR A 119 -7.93 9.31 -7.60
N ARG A 120 -6.88 10.05 -7.25
CA ARG A 120 -6.22 11.00 -8.16
C ARG A 120 -4.95 10.36 -8.73
N TYR A 121 -4.81 10.42 -10.05
CA TYR A 121 -3.63 9.90 -10.74
C TYR A 121 -2.53 10.96 -10.82
N MET A 122 -1.29 10.50 -10.93
CA MET A 122 -0.14 11.38 -11.13
C MET A 122 -0.05 11.80 -12.60
N ASN A 123 -0.50 13.02 -12.89
CA ASN A 123 -0.33 13.65 -14.19
C ASN A 123 0.91 14.55 -14.15
N PHE A 124 2.04 14.10 -14.69
CA PHE A 124 3.30 14.87 -14.64
C PHE A 124 3.20 16.25 -15.30
N ASN A 125 2.30 16.42 -16.28
CA ASN A 125 2.03 17.70 -16.92
C ASN A 125 1.22 18.69 -16.05
N GLU A 126 0.74 18.27 -14.88
CA GLU A 126 -0.01 19.09 -13.92
C GLU A 126 0.80 19.36 -12.65
N ILE A 127 2.05 18.87 -12.58
CA ILE A 127 2.93 19.01 -11.42
C ILE A 127 4.07 19.94 -11.78
N GLN A 128 4.12 21.09 -11.11
CA GLN A 128 5.05 22.18 -11.40
C GLN A 128 6.52 21.73 -11.45
N ASP A 129 6.99 20.96 -10.47
CA ASP A 129 8.36 20.44 -10.42
C ASP A 129 8.77 19.67 -11.69
N PHE A 130 7.84 18.94 -12.31
CA PHE A 130 8.12 18.18 -13.54
C PHE A 130 8.06 19.07 -14.78
N GLN A 131 7.14 20.05 -14.79
CA GLN A 131 7.06 21.03 -15.88
C GLN A 131 8.32 21.89 -15.95
N GLU A 132 8.82 22.40 -14.82
CA GLU A 132 10.01 23.25 -14.79
C GLU A 132 11.25 22.54 -15.35
N VAL A 133 11.42 21.24 -15.06
CA VAL A 133 12.49 20.44 -15.64
C VAL A 133 12.27 20.19 -17.12
N ALA A 134 11.03 19.87 -17.53
CA ALA A 134 10.71 19.63 -18.94
C ALA A 134 10.93 20.87 -19.82
N ASP A 135 10.54 22.04 -19.34
CA ASP A 135 10.70 23.32 -20.05
C ASP A 135 12.17 23.74 -20.22
N SER A 136 13.07 23.20 -19.39
CA SER A 136 14.51 23.48 -19.48
C SER A 136 15.25 22.66 -20.55
N VAL A 137 14.59 21.67 -21.16
CA VAL A 137 15.17 20.79 -22.17
C VAL A 137 14.97 21.37 -23.57
N GLU A 138 16.06 21.75 -24.24
CA GLU A 138 16.03 22.07 -25.68
C GLU A 138 16.04 20.77 -26.50
N LEU A 139 15.14 20.68 -27.50
CA LEU A 139 14.99 19.53 -28.41
C LEU A 139 15.85 19.64 -29.66
#